data_AF-A0A1F8H5X7-F1
#
_entry.id   AF-A0A1F8H5X7-F1
#
_cell.length_a   1.000
_cell.length_b   1.000
_cell.length_c   1.000
_cell.angle_alpha   90.00
_cell.angle_beta   90.00
_cell.angle_gamma   90.00
#
_symmetry.space_group_name_H-M   'P 1'
#
loop_
_entity.id
_entity.type
_entity.pdbx_description
1 polymer ?
#
loop_
_entity_poly.entity_id
_entity_poly.type
_entity_poly.pdbx_seq_one_letter_code
_entity_poly.pdbx_strand_id
1 'polypeptide(L)'
;MNKFNNFFESITFKDVLFIFLILSIIFLVYCFYKYGTKETAEISQSLGIGLGSLFGGLAGLTAFLDWFGREKKAERYIKELRGKYPRILLNSGELKIVQKKGSDMIYLIDERDRSRRWFQDQEARKDLGFSRDDTSGVMTHNELADYLEESPIVAKKNFY
;
A
#
# COMPACT_ATOMS: atom_id res chain seq x y z
N MET A 1 29.30 6.33 -34.38
CA MET A 1 28.03 6.41 -33.61
C MET A 1 27.86 5.29 -32.57
N ASN A 2 28.57 4.15 -32.63
CA ASN A 2 28.41 3.07 -31.62
C ASN A 2 29.05 3.32 -30.22
N LYS A 3 30.03 4.22 -30.08
CA LYS A 3 30.67 4.49 -28.77
C LYS A 3 29.86 5.42 -27.85
N PHE A 4 29.00 6.27 -28.42
CA PHE A 4 28.23 7.25 -27.65
C PHE A 4 27.01 6.60 -26.99
N ASN A 5 26.37 5.63 -27.65
CA ASN A 5 25.22 4.90 -27.09
C ASN A 5 25.63 3.98 -25.93
N ASN A 6 26.77 3.29 -26.03
CA ASN A 6 27.26 2.42 -24.95
C ASN A 6 27.68 3.18 -23.68
N PHE A 7 28.00 4.49 -23.79
CA PHE A 7 28.36 5.31 -22.64
C PHE A 7 27.14 5.61 -21.77
N PHE A 8 26.00 5.96 -22.37
CA PHE A 8 24.75 6.21 -21.64
C PHE A 8 24.14 4.96 -21.01
N GLU A 9 24.39 3.77 -21.55
CA GLU A 9 23.95 2.50 -20.96
C GLU A 9 24.79 2.08 -19.73
N SER A 10 26.02 2.58 -19.62
CA SER A 10 26.95 2.24 -18.52
C SER A 10 26.88 3.19 -17.32
N ILE A 11 26.19 4.34 -17.47
CA ILE A 11 26.05 5.35 -16.43
C ILE A 11 25.00 4.91 -15.43
N THR A 12 25.42 4.66 -14.19
CA THR A 12 24.49 4.36 -13.10
C THR A 12 23.93 5.65 -12.50
N PHE A 13 22.80 5.55 -11.78
CA PHE A 13 22.21 6.70 -11.07
C PHE A 13 23.20 7.39 -10.10
N LYS A 14 24.16 6.62 -9.55
CA LYS A 14 25.23 7.16 -8.70
C LYS A 14 26.21 8.03 -9.48
N ASP A 15 26.54 7.65 -10.71
CA ASP A 15 27.44 8.42 -11.58
C ASP A 15 26.79 9.75 -12.01
N VAL A 16 25.48 9.74 -12.28
CA VAL A 16 24.70 10.96 -12.56
C VAL A 16 24.70 11.92 -11.37
N LEU A 17 24.48 11.42 -10.16
CA LEU A 17 24.53 12.20 -8.92
C LEU A 17 25.92 12.80 -8.68
N PHE A 18 26.98 12.02 -8.92
CA PHE A 18 28.35 12.46 -8.74
C PHE A 18 28.75 13.55 -9.73
N ILE A 19 28.38 13.40 -11.02
CA ILE A 19 28.59 14.41 -12.05
C ILE A 19 27.82 15.69 -11.72
N PHE A 20 26.55 15.57 -11.29
CA PHE A 20 25.72 16.71 -10.91
C PHE A 20 26.32 17.49 -9.72
N LEU A 21 26.85 16.78 -8.72
CA LEU A 21 27.53 17.38 -7.57
C LEU A 21 28.77 18.19 -8.01
N ILE A 22 29.62 17.61 -8.85
CA ILE A 22 30.83 18.28 -9.36
C ILE A 22 30.45 19.55 -10.14
N LEU A 23 29.47 19.45 -11.04
CA LEU A 23 29.00 20.59 -11.83
C LEU A 23 28.40 21.69 -10.95
N SER A 24 27.66 21.31 -9.89
CA SER A 24 27.10 22.26 -8.93
C SER A 24 28.19 23.01 -8.16
N ILE A 25 29.26 22.32 -7.74
CA ILE A 25 30.41 22.94 -7.08
C ILE A 25 31.14 23.89 -8.04
N ILE A 26 31.41 23.46 -9.28
CA ILE A 26 32.06 24.30 -10.30
C ILE A 26 31.22 25.55 -10.58
N PHE A 27 29.91 25.40 -10.70
CA PHE A 27 28.98 26.51 -10.91
C PHE A 27 28.98 27.49 -9.72
N LEU A 28 28.98 26.99 -8.48
CA LEU A 28 29.07 27.82 -7.28
C LEU A 28 30.40 28.59 -7.22
N VAL A 29 31.52 27.93 -7.51
CA VAL A 29 32.85 28.57 -7.57
C VAL A 29 32.89 29.66 -8.65
N TYR A 30 32.30 29.39 -9.82
CA TYR A 30 32.17 30.38 -10.89
C TYR A 30 31.33 31.59 -10.46
N CYS A 31 30.20 31.36 -9.78
CA CYS A 31 29.36 32.44 -9.27
C CYS A 31 30.11 33.28 -8.24
N PHE A 32 30.81 32.65 -7.29
CA PHE A 32 31.63 33.36 -6.30
C PHE A 32 32.69 34.24 -6.93
N TYR A 33 33.37 33.73 -7.97
CA TYR A 33 34.42 34.46 -8.66
C TYR A 33 33.87 35.66 -9.46
N LYS A 34 32.70 35.51 -10.07
CA LYS A 34 32.15 36.50 -11.01
C LYS A 34 31.24 37.56 -10.36
N TYR A 35 30.44 37.15 -9.38
CA TYR A 35 29.37 37.97 -8.79
C TYR A 35 29.67 38.32 -7.32
N GLY A 36 30.76 37.80 -6.75
CA GLY A 36 31.11 38.02 -5.35
C GLY A 36 30.17 37.29 -4.37
N THR A 37 30.42 37.47 -3.08
CA THR A 37 29.83 36.62 -2.03
C THR A 37 28.35 36.87 -1.78
N LYS A 38 27.86 38.10 -1.94
CA LYS A 38 26.45 38.47 -1.68
C LYS A 38 25.51 37.95 -2.76
N GLU A 39 25.78 38.24 -4.02
CA GLU A 39 24.94 37.82 -5.16
C GLU A 39 24.95 36.29 -5.33
N THR A 40 26.08 35.64 -5.05
CA THR A 40 26.17 34.17 -5.05
C THR A 40 25.32 33.52 -3.96
N ALA A 41 25.20 34.16 -2.79
CA ALA A 41 24.34 33.67 -1.72
C ALA A 41 22.86 33.74 -2.10
N GLU A 42 22.43 34.83 -2.75
CA GLU A 42 21.04 35.00 -3.24
C GLU A 42 20.68 34.01 -4.36
N ILE A 43 21.60 33.79 -5.30
CA ILE A 43 21.45 32.79 -6.37
C ILE A 43 21.36 31.38 -5.78
N SER A 44 22.23 31.06 -4.81
CA SER A 44 22.26 29.75 -4.16
C SER A 44 21.00 29.51 -3.32
N GLN A 45 20.51 30.51 -2.59
CA GLN A 45 19.26 30.43 -1.84
C GLN A 45 18.06 30.20 -2.77
N SER A 46 17.99 30.95 -3.87
CA SER A 46 16.90 30.82 -4.84
C SER A 46 16.89 29.44 -5.53
N LEU A 47 18.07 28.94 -5.92
CA LEU A 47 18.23 27.59 -6.45
C LEU A 47 17.90 26.51 -5.41
N GLY A 48 18.32 26.71 -4.15
CA GLY A 48 18.02 25.81 -3.05
C GLY A 48 16.52 25.71 -2.75
N ILE A 49 15.80 26.83 -2.79
CA ILE A 49 14.33 26.86 -2.64
C ILE A 49 13.65 26.20 -3.84
N GLY A 50 14.11 26.48 -5.06
CA GLY A 50 13.57 25.86 -6.29
C GLY A 50 13.76 24.35 -6.32
N LEU A 51 14.95 23.86 -5.97
CA LEU A 51 15.22 22.43 -5.87
C LEU A 51 14.48 21.79 -4.69
N GLY A 52 14.45 22.44 -3.53
CA GLY A 52 13.75 21.95 -2.35
C GLY A 52 12.24 21.78 -2.58
N SER A 53 11.61 22.73 -3.28
CA SER A 53 10.20 22.64 -3.66
C SER A 53 9.93 21.55 -4.70
N LEU A 54 10.83 21.35 -5.67
CA LEU A 54 10.76 20.24 -6.63
C LEU A 54 10.87 18.88 -5.93
N PHE A 55 11.87 18.69 -5.06
CA PHE A 55 12.03 17.44 -4.31
C PHE A 55 10.89 17.21 -3.31
N GLY A 56 10.41 18.26 -2.64
CA GLY A 56 9.23 18.19 -1.77
C GLY A 56 7.96 17.82 -2.53
N GLY A 57 7.75 18.41 -3.72
CA GLY A 57 6.64 18.09 -4.60
C GLY A 57 6.70 16.64 -5.13
N LEU A 58 7.88 16.17 -5.51
CA LEU A 58 8.10 14.78 -5.95
C LEU A 58 7.87 13.78 -4.80
N ALA A 59 8.37 14.06 -3.60
CA ALA A 59 8.15 13.22 -2.42
C ALA A 59 6.66 13.19 -2.01
N GLY A 60 5.96 14.33 -2.10
CA GLY A 60 4.52 14.39 -1.89
C GLY A 60 3.73 13.59 -2.93
N LEU A 61 4.13 13.66 -4.19
CA LEU A 61 3.49 12.93 -5.28
C LEU A 61 3.69 11.41 -5.15
N THR A 62 4.89 10.94 -4.80
CA THR A 62 5.13 9.51 -4.60
C THR A 62 4.35 8.97 -3.40
N ALA A 63 4.29 9.70 -2.30
CA ALA A 63 3.47 9.35 -1.15
C ALA A 63 1.97 9.30 -1.51
N PHE A 64 1.48 10.27 -2.30
CA PHE A 64 0.10 10.31 -2.77
C PHE A 64 -0.23 9.13 -3.69
N LEU A 65 0.64 8.82 -4.66
CA LEU A 65 0.44 7.69 -5.58
C LEU A 65 0.46 6.34 -4.85
N ASP A 66 1.34 6.19 -3.87
CA ASP A 66 1.42 4.97 -3.05
C ASP A 66 0.18 4.83 -2.15
N TRP A 67 -0.30 5.92 -1.55
CA TRP A 67 -1.55 5.95 -0.79
C TRP A 67 -2.76 5.59 -1.67
N PHE A 68 -2.87 6.19 -2.86
CA PHE A 68 -3.95 5.92 -3.80
C PHE A 68 -3.90 4.48 -4.36
N GLY A 69 -2.68 3.96 -4.56
CA GLY A 69 -2.45 2.57 -4.94
C GLY A 69 -2.92 1.59 -3.86
N ARG A 70 -2.64 1.87 -2.59
CA ARG A 70 -3.12 1.09 -1.44
C ARG A 70 -4.64 1.12 -1.32
N GLU A 71 -5.25 2.29 -1.48
CA GLU A 71 -6.71 2.44 -1.44
C GLU A 71 -7.41 1.62 -2.53
N LYS A 72 -6.93 1.70 -3.78
CA LYS A 72 -7.48 0.88 -4.88
C LYS A 72 -7.32 -0.62 -4.67
N LYS A 73 -6.20 -1.07 -4.09
CA LYS A 73 -6.00 -2.49 -3.75
C LYS A 73 -7.01 -2.94 -2.71
N ALA A 74 -7.21 -2.15 -1.66
CA ALA A 74 -8.15 -2.46 -0.59
C ALA A 74 -9.61 -2.51 -1.11
N GLU A 75 -10.00 -1.56 -1.96
CA GLU A 75 -11.34 -1.56 -2.57
C GLU A 75 -11.59 -2.76 -3.48
N ARG A 76 -10.60 -3.11 -4.32
CA ARG A 76 -10.70 -4.28 -5.18
C ARG A 76 -10.85 -5.56 -4.37
N TYR A 77 -10.02 -5.72 -3.35
CA TYR A 77 -10.05 -6.86 -2.43
C TYR A 77 -11.43 -7.03 -1.77
N ILE A 78 -11.97 -5.96 -1.15
CA ILE A 78 -13.29 -6.02 -0.51
C ILE A 78 -14.41 -6.26 -1.53
N LYS A 79 -14.32 -5.66 -2.72
CA LYS A 79 -15.31 -5.88 -3.79
C LYS A 79 -15.33 -7.33 -4.27
N GLU A 80 -14.17 -7.95 -4.45
CA GLU A 80 -14.05 -9.36 -4.82
C GLU A 80 -14.64 -10.27 -3.74
N LEU A 81 -14.33 -10.02 -2.46
CA LEU A 81 -14.90 -10.78 -1.35
C LEU A 81 -16.41 -10.61 -1.22
N ARG A 82 -16.96 -9.40 -1.38
CA ARG A 82 -18.42 -9.18 -1.42
C ARG A 82 -19.09 -9.89 -2.59
N GLY A 83 -18.38 -10.03 -3.71
CA GLY A 83 -18.81 -10.81 -4.86
C GLY A 83 -18.83 -12.32 -4.58
N LYS A 84 -17.81 -12.85 -3.87
CA LYS A 84 -17.75 -14.27 -3.46
C LYS A 84 -18.76 -14.60 -2.36
N TYR A 85 -18.97 -13.65 -1.43
CA TYR A 85 -19.74 -13.82 -0.21
C TYR A 85 -20.93 -12.84 -0.09
N PRO A 86 -21.88 -12.84 -1.05
CA PRO A 86 -23.04 -11.97 -0.94
C PRO A 86 -23.94 -12.40 0.24
N ARG A 87 -24.53 -11.42 0.92
CA ARG A 87 -25.37 -11.63 2.12
C ARG A 87 -26.51 -12.63 1.91
N ILE A 88 -27.03 -12.75 0.69
CA ILE A 88 -28.09 -13.70 0.35
C ILE A 88 -27.71 -15.16 0.68
N LEU A 89 -26.42 -15.49 0.67
CA LEU A 89 -25.93 -16.84 0.97
C LEU A 89 -25.98 -17.18 2.47
N LEU A 90 -26.03 -16.18 3.35
CA LEU A 90 -26.31 -16.44 4.77
C LEU A 90 -27.72 -16.98 4.95
N ASN A 91 -28.69 -16.45 4.19
CA ASN A 91 -30.08 -16.86 4.29
C ASN A 91 -30.32 -18.25 3.68
N SER A 92 -29.55 -18.65 2.66
CA SER A 92 -29.62 -19.99 2.08
C SER A 92 -28.89 -21.04 2.92
N GLY A 93 -28.10 -20.63 3.91
CA GLY A 93 -27.28 -21.52 4.74
C GLY A 93 -25.99 -22.00 4.05
N GLU A 94 -25.71 -21.51 2.84
CA GLU A 94 -24.45 -21.78 2.11
C GLU A 94 -23.25 -21.04 2.72
N LEU A 95 -23.50 -19.93 3.43
CA LEU A 95 -22.52 -19.27 4.28
C LEU A 95 -22.96 -19.32 5.74
N LYS A 96 -21.98 -19.49 6.64
CA LYS A 96 -22.18 -19.40 8.09
C LYS A 96 -21.11 -18.52 8.71
N ILE A 97 -21.48 -17.75 9.73
CA ILE A 97 -20.53 -16.98 10.53
C ILE A 97 -20.55 -17.56 11.94
N VAL A 98 -19.42 -18.08 12.39
CA VAL A 98 -19.33 -18.82 13.65
C VAL A 98 -18.19 -18.30 14.51
N GLN A 99 -18.36 -18.33 15.83
CA GLN A 99 -17.28 -18.04 16.76
C GLN A 99 -16.55 -19.34 17.12
N LYS A 100 -15.22 -19.31 17.21
CA LYS A 100 -14.46 -20.44 17.74
C LYS A 100 -14.66 -20.56 19.26
N LYS A 101 -15.03 -21.74 19.74
CA LYS A 101 -15.23 -22.03 21.17
C LYS A 101 -13.97 -21.70 21.97
N GLY A 102 -14.12 -20.87 23.00
CA GLY A 102 -13.01 -20.43 23.86
C GLY A 102 -12.07 -19.41 23.20
N SER A 103 -12.50 -18.73 22.14
CA SER A 103 -11.71 -17.71 21.44
C SER A 103 -12.62 -16.59 20.92
N ASP A 104 -12.06 -15.38 20.80
CA ASP A 104 -12.74 -14.24 20.17
C ASP A 104 -12.68 -14.29 18.63
N MET A 105 -12.03 -15.31 18.07
CA MET A 105 -11.95 -15.48 16.61
C MET A 105 -13.32 -15.82 16.01
N ILE A 106 -13.71 -15.03 15.03
CA ILE A 106 -14.93 -15.23 14.24
C ILE A 106 -14.52 -15.74 12.86
N TYR A 107 -15.15 -16.83 12.42
CA TYR A 107 -14.92 -17.47 11.13
C TYR A 107 -16.11 -17.25 10.21
N LEU A 108 -15.82 -17.00 8.94
CA LEU A 108 -16.73 -17.20 7.82
C LEU A 108 -16.48 -18.60 7.26
N ILE A 109 -17.52 -19.40 7.22
CA ILE A 109 -17.53 -20.75 6.65
C ILE A 109 -18.31 -20.68 5.35
N ASP A 110 -17.71 -21.21 4.29
CA ASP A 110 -18.37 -21.42 3.00
C ASP A 110 -18.58 -22.92 2.79
N GLU A 111 -19.85 -23.32 2.83
CA GLU A 111 -20.25 -24.72 2.73
C GLU A 111 -20.12 -25.24 1.29
N ARG A 112 -20.06 -24.36 0.29
CA ARG A 112 -19.99 -24.73 -1.13
C ARG A 112 -18.61 -25.28 -1.49
N ASP A 113 -17.56 -24.67 -0.96
CA ASP A 113 -16.16 -25.04 -1.21
C ASP A 113 -15.48 -25.65 0.02
N ARG A 114 -16.24 -25.86 1.12
CA ARG A 114 -15.74 -26.40 2.40
C ARG A 114 -14.54 -25.61 2.92
N SER A 115 -14.55 -24.29 2.74
CA SER A 115 -13.49 -23.40 3.20
C SER A 115 -13.87 -22.63 4.47
N ARG A 116 -12.84 -22.20 5.20
CA ARG A 116 -12.96 -21.29 6.34
C ARG A 116 -12.00 -20.14 6.20
N ARG A 117 -12.45 -18.95 6.56
CA ARG A 117 -11.61 -17.77 6.77
C ARG A 117 -11.96 -17.15 8.10
N TRP A 118 -10.99 -16.60 8.81
CA TRP A 118 -11.28 -15.81 10.01
C TRP A 118 -11.24 -14.32 9.72
N PHE A 119 -12.10 -13.56 10.40
CA PHE A 119 -12.11 -12.10 10.34
C PHE A 119 -11.01 -11.56 11.26
N GLN A 120 -10.11 -10.76 10.70
CA GLN A 120 -8.99 -10.21 11.47
C GLN A 120 -9.46 -9.27 12.59
N ASP A 121 -10.50 -8.50 12.29
CA ASP A 121 -11.13 -7.59 13.23
C ASP A 121 -12.63 -7.42 12.91
N GLN A 122 -13.35 -6.70 13.77
CA GLN A 122 -14.77 -6.42 13.56
C GLN A 122 -15.03 -5.52 12.35
N GLU A 123 -14.05 -4.73 11.94
CA GLU A 123 -14.16 -3.82 10.81
C GLU A 123 -14.14 -4.59 9.49
N ALA A 124 -13.29 -5.62 9.37
CA ALA A 124 -13.27 -6.55 8.24
C ALA A 124 -14.63 -7.22 8.01
N ARG A 125 -15.33 -7.55 9.11
CA ARG A 125 -16.69 -8.09 9.06
C ARG A 125 -17.70 -7.06 8.55
N LYS A 126 -17.62 -5.82 9.04
CA LYS A 126 -18.47 -4.70 8.60
C LYS A 126 -18.19 -4.36 7.12
N ASP A 127 -16.94 -4.43 6.70
CA ASP A 127 -16.51 -4.20 5.32
C ASP A 127 -17.11 -5.23 4.35
N LEU A 128 -17.44 -6.45 4.80
CA LEU A 128 -18.20 -7.41 4.00
C LEU A 128 -19.73 -7.25 4.09
N GLY A 129 -20.23 -6.35 4.94
CA GLY A 129 -21.66 -6.09 5.10
C GLY A 129 -22.37 -7.00 6.11
N PHE A 130 -21.60 -7.67 6.97
CA PHE A 130 -22.11 -8.53 8.04
C PHE A 130 -22.16 -7.79 9.38
N SER A 131 -23.22 -7.99 10.15
CA SER A 131 -23.38 -7.49 11.52
C SER A 131 -23.05 -8.58 12.53
N ARG A 132 -22.88 -8.23 13.83
CA ARG A 132 -22.66 -9.21 14.91
C ARG A 132 -23.80 -10.23 15.02
N ASP A 133 -25.02 -9.81 14.69
CA ASP A 133 -26.23 -10.63 14.78
C ASP A 133 -26.24 -11.75 13.73
N ASP A 134 -25.45 -11.62 12.65
CA ASP A 134 -25.29 -12.67 11.64
C ASP A 134 -24.47 -13.87 12.16
N THR A 135 -23.98 -13.85 13.41
CA THR A 135 -23.24 -14.98 13.99
C THR A 135 -24.22 -16.10 14.33
N SER A 136 -24.15 -17.21 13.59
CA SER A 136 -25.09 -18.33 13.68
C SER A 136 -24.79 -19.30 14.83
N GLY A 137 -23.62 -19.22 15.46
CA GLY A 137 -23.28 -20.06 16.61
C GLY A 137 -21.80 -20.14 16.96
N VAL A 138 -21.46 -21.16 17.74
CA VAL A 138 -20.10 -21.44 18.21
C VAL A 138 -19.67 -22.82 17.72
N MET A 139 -18.47 -22.92 17.14
CA MET A 139 -17.86 -24.19 16.69
C MET A 139 -16.58 -24.50 17.46
N THR A 140 -16.32 -25.77 17.71
CA THR A 140 -15.09 -26.28 18.31
C THR A 140 -13.93 -26.27 17.32
N HIS A 141 -12.71 -26.47 17.82
CA HIS A 141 -11.53 -26.57 16.96
C HIS A 141 -11.61 -27.73 15.97
N ASN A 142 -12.13 -28.89 16.41
CA ASN A 142 -12.25 -30.08 15.57
C ASN A 142 -13.25 -29.87 14.43
N GLU A 143 -14.42 -29.29 14.73
CA GLU A 143 -15.43 -28.97 13.71
C GLU A 143 -14.89 -27.97 12.69
N LEU A 144 -14.12 -26.96 13.14
CA LEU A 144 -13.48 -26.03 12.22
C LEU A 144 -12.40 -26.73 11.38
N ALA A 145 -11.68 -27.71 11.93
CA ALA A 145 -10.57 -28.39 11.24
C ALA A 145 -11.03 -29.20 10.02
N ASP A 146 -12.32 -29.50 9.93
CA ASP A 146 -12.93 -30.17 8.76
C ASP A 146 -13.08 -29.25 7.53
N TYR A 147 -12.71 -27.98 7.64
CA TYR A 147 -12.75 -26.98 6.58
C TYR A 147 -11.34 -26.52 6.20
N LEU A 148 -11.12 -26.29 4.91
CA LEU A 148 -9.84 -25.78 4.39
C LEU A 148 -9.62 -24.34 4.86
N GLU A 149 -8.52 -24.08 5.56
CA GLU A 149 -8.18 -22.73 6.00
C GLU A 149 -7.60 -21.89 4.87
N GLU A 150 -8.31 -20.84 4.51
CA GLU A 150 -7.85 -19.83 3.56
C GLU A 150 -7.31 -18.58 4.30
N SER A 151 -6.68 -17.68 3.55
CA SER A 151 -6.14 -16.44 4.10
C SER A 151 -7.21 -15.62 4.84
N PRO A 152 -6.84 -14.96 5.95
CA PRO A 152 -7.78 -14.16 6.73
C PRO A 152 -8.43 -13.04 5.93
N ILE A 153 -9.60 -12.62 6.40
CA ILE A 153 -10.30 -11.45 5.88
C ILE A 153 -9.79 -10.23 6.63
N VAL A 154 -9.16 -9.32 5.89
CA VAL A 154 -8.49 -8.12 6.41
C VAL A 154 -9.36 -6.89 6.13
N ALA A 155 -9.44 -5.96 7.10
CA ALA A 155 -10.20 -4.71 6.93
C ALA A 155 -9.54 -3.78 5.91
N LYS A 156 -10.33 -2.93 5.24
CA LYS A 156 -9.82 -1.91 4.30
C LYS A 156 -8.74 -1.05 4.96
N LYS A 157 -8.92 -0.71 6.24
CA LYS A 157 -7.99 0.14 7.01
C LYS A 157 -6.58 -0.45 7.20
N ASN A 158 -6.42 -1.77 7.13
CA ASN A 158 -5.13 -2.43 7.38
C ASN A 158 -4.24 -2.45 6.13
N PHE A 159 -4.72 -1.88 5.01
CA PHE A 159 -3.94 -1.68 3.79
C PHE A 159 -3.22 -0.32 3.77
N TYR A 160 -3.47 0.57 4.73
CA TYR A 160 -2.87 1.90 4.83
C TYR A 160 -1.60 1.91 5.69
#